data_AF-A0A4Y2DFK5-F1
#
_entry.id   AF-A0A4Y2DFK5-F1
#
_cell.length_a   1.000
_cell.length_b   1.000
_cell.length_c   1.000
_cell.angle_alpha   90.00
_cell.angle_beta   90.00
_cell.angle_gamma   90.00
#
_symmetry.space_group_name_H-M   'P 1'
#
loop_
_entity.id
_entity.type
_entity.pdbx_description
1 polymer ?
#
loop_
_entity_poly.entity_id
_entity_poly.type
_entity_poly.pdbx_seq_one_letter_code
_entity_poly.pdbx_strand_id
1 'polypeptide(L)'
;MGKNMLQKLNRLRGTIRDRVTRLNKAAESYETPATPEESEIILNQKLQNVLELKAQMKKLLADYLDLPESTNLEEPLEVIYNMEEEIEDLQVKFKILLTKYCKAPNADNVPMTVHKPKLKIPDLPLPKFTGKYEEYE
;
A
#
# COMPACT_ATOMS: atom_id res chain seq x y z
N MET A 1 3.86 11.04 34.62
CA MET A 1 3.78 11.57 33.24
C MET A 1 3.05 10.62 32.26
N GLY A 2 3.20 9.30 32.34
CA GLY A 2 2.63 8.34 31.37
C GLY A 2 1.10 8.38 31.15
N LYS A 3 0.28 8.58 32.20
CA LYS A 3 -1.20 8.59 32.07
C LYS A 3 -1.73 9.70 31.14
N ASN A 4 -1.08 10.87 31.12
CA ASN A 4 -1.49 11.98 30.24
C ASN A 4 -1.14 11.71 28.77
N MET A 5 -0.02 11.02 28.52
CA MET A 5 0.46 10.69 27.19
C MET A 5 -0.40 9.60 26.54
N LEU A 6 -0.68 8.52 27.27
CA LEU A 6 -1.58 7.45 26.81
C LEU A 6 -2.97 8.00 26.42
N GLN A 7 -3.51 8.92 27.22
CA GLN A 7 -4.81 9.54 26.91
C GLN A 7 -4.78 10.37 25.61
N LYS A 8 -3.66 11.06 25.32
CA LYS A 8 -3.48 11.78 24.06
C LYS A 8 -3.41 10.83 22.87
N LEU A 9 -2.65 9.74 22.99
CA LEU A 9 -2.55 8.72 21.94
C LEU A 9 -3.91 8.07 21.67
N ASN A 10 -4.68 7.74 22.71
CA ASN A 10 -6.03 7.19 22.55
C ASN A 10 -6.99 8.14 21.82
N ARG A 11 -6.88 9.46 22.05
CA ARG A 11 -7.65 10.47 21.31
C ARG A 11 -7.23 10.55 19.85
N LEU A 12 -5.93 10.51 19.58
CA LEU A 12 -5.40 10.49 18.22
C LEU A 12 -5.85 9.23 17.48
N ARG A 13 -5.77 8.06 18.11
CA ARG A 13 -6.32 6.79 17.59
C ARG A 13 -7.79 6.93 17.21
N GLY A 14 -8.61 7.50 18.09
CA GLY A 14 -10.03 7.76 17.81
C GLY A 14 -10.23 8.67 16.59
N THR A 15 -9.44 9.73 16.48
CA THR A 15 -9.47 10.64 15.32
C THR A 15 -9.11 9.93 14.01
N ILE A 16 -8.09 9.07 14.04
CA ILE A 16 -7.69 8.26 12.89
C ILE A 16 -8.81 7.28 12.52
N ARG A 17 -9.44 6.63 13.51
CA ARG A 17 -10.57 5.72 13.29
C ARG A 17 -11.73 6.40 12.58
N ASP A 18 -12.11 7.59 13.03
CA ASP A 18 -13.15 8.37 12.37
C ASP A 18 -12.81 8.70 10.91
N ARG A 19 -11.53 8.97 10.60
CA ARG A 19 -11.07 9.21 9.22
C ARG A 19 -11.13 7.93 8.38
N VAL A 20 -10.71 6.79 8.93
CA VAL A 20 -10.80 5.47 8.28
C VAL A 20 -12.25 5.15 7.94
N THR A 21 -13.18 5.27 8.90
CA THR A 21 -14.61 5.02 8.68
C THR A 21 -15.20 5.94 7.61
N ARG A 22 -14.84 7.23 7.60
CA ARG A 22 -15.28 8.18 6.55
C ARG A 22 -14.78 7.79 5.16
N LEU A 23 -13.52 7.34 5.05
CA LEU A 23 -12.96 6.90 3.77
C LEU A 23 -13.59 5.57 3.32
N ASN A 24 -13.86 4.64 4.24
CA ASN A 24 -14.53 3.40 3.91
C ASN A 24 -15.94 3.64 3.38
N LYS A 25 -16.72 4.49 4.07
CA LYS A 25 -18.03 4.91 3.56
C LYS A 25 -17.93 5.56 2.19
N ALA A 26 -16.92 6.40 1.95
CA ALA A 26 -16.71 7.04 0.66
C ALA A 26 -16.33 6.05 -0.46
N ALA A 27 -15.63 4.96 -0.13
CA ALA A 27 -15.33 3.88 -1.07
C ALA A 27 -16.57 3.03 -1.38
N GLU A 28 -17.38 2.72 -0.36
CA GLU A 28 -18.61 1.93 -0.49
C GLU A 28 -19.71 2.67 -1.24
N SER A 29 -19.86 3.98 -1.00
CA SER A 29 -20.84 4.83 -1.67
C SER A 29 -20.26 5.55 -2.89
N TYR A 30 -19.16 5.06 -3.46
CA TYR A 30 -18.56 5.72 -4.62
C TYR A 30 -19.45 5.56 -5.85
N GLU A 31 -19.97 6.68 -6.34
CA GLU A 31 -20.70 6.77 -7.60
C GLU A 31 -19.80 7.43 -8.65
N THR A 32 -19.93 7.00 -9.91
CA THR A 32 -19.05 7.51 -10.97
C THR A 32 -19.49 8.91 -11.38
N PRO A 33 -18.60 9.93 -11.32
CA PRO A 33 -18.84 11.25 -11.90
C PRO A 33 -19.17 11.23 -13.39
N ALA A 34 -19.58 12.38 -13.93
CA ALA A 34 -19.91 12.54 -15.35
C ALA A 34 -18.69 12.35 -16.27
N THR A 35 -17.48 12.62 -15.77
CA THR A 35 -16.24 12.48 -16.54
C THR A 35 -15.24 11.50 -15.89
N PRO A 36 -14.48 10.72 -16.69
CA PRO A 36 -13.40 9.87 -16.20
C PRO A 36 -12.29 10.64 -15.48
N GLU A 37 -11.98 11.86 -15.93
CA GLU A 37 -10.94 12.72 -15.34
C GLU A 37 -11.31 13.16 -13.92
N GLU A 38 -12.57 13.50 -13.67
CA GLU A 38 -13.06 13.80 -12.31
C GLU A 38 -12.97 12.58 -11.40
N SER A 39 -13.31 11.39 -11.93
CA SER A 39 -13.16 10.12 -11.20
C SER A 39 -11.73 9.91 -10.76
N GLU A 40 -10.78 10.12 -11.68
CA GLU A 40 -9.35 9.97 -11.42
C GLU A 40 -8.86 10.94 -10.35
N ILE A 41 -9.22 12.22 -10.45
CA ILE A 41 -8.83 13.24 -9.48
C ILE A 41 -9.37 12.90 -8.08
N ILE A 42 -10.67 12.58 -7.98
CA ILE A 42 -11.32 12.27 -6.70
C ILE A 42 -10.69 11.02 -6.07
N LEU A 43 -10.58 9.93 -6.84
CA LEU A 43 -10.05 8.67 -6.33
C LEU A 43 -8.56 8.78 -5.96
N ASN A 44 -7.75 9.50 -6.74
CA ASN A 44 -6.35 9.75 -6.38
C ASN A 44 -6.23 10.58 -5.11
N GLN A 45 -7.08 11.61 -4.92
CA GLN A 45 -7.09 12.39 -3.68
C GLN A 45 -7.46 11.52 -2.46
N LYS A 46 -8.44 10.62 -2.61
CA LYS A 46 -8.81 9.67 -1.53
C LYS A 46 -7.68 8.68 -1.26
N LEU A 47 -6.99 8.18 -2.29
CA LEU A 47 -5.84 7.30 -2.14
C LEU A 47 -4.69 8.00 -1.40
N GLN A 48 -4.40 9.26 -1.70
CA GLN A 48 -3.40 10.04 -0.96
C GLN A 48 -3.76 10.18 0.52
N ASN A 49 -5.04 10.41 0.84
CA ASN A 49 -5.50 10.44 2.24
C ASN A 49 -5.28 9.09 2.93
N VAL A 50 -5.48 7.96 2.24
CA VAL A 50 -5.20 6.62 2.79
C VAL A 50 -3.69 6.43 3.06
N LEU A 51 -2.83 6.87 2.15
CA LEU A 51 -1.37 6.81 2.34
C LEU A 51 -0.92 7.67 3.51
N GLU A 52 -1.50 8.85 3.68
CA GLU A 52 -1.26 9.71 4.83
C GLU A 52 -1.69 9.01 6.13
N LEU A 53 -2.88 8.39 6.16
CA LEU A 53 -3.35 7.63 7.32
C LEU A 53 -2.43 6.45 7.65
N LYS A 54 -1.90 5.74 6.64
CA LYS A 54 -0.92 4.67 6.84
C LYS A 54 0.35 5.19 7.51
N ALA A 55 0.84 6.36 7.11
CA ALA A 55 1.99 6.99 7.75
C ALA A 55 1.67 7.44 9.19
N GLN A 56 0.50 8.04 9.42
CA GLN A 56 0.05 8.44 10.76
C GLN A 56 -0.11 7.24 11.69
N MET A 57 -0.60 6.10 11.19
CA MET A 57 -0.77 4.88 11.98
C MET A 57 0.57 4.29 12.41
N LYS A 58 1.55 4.22 11.50
CA LYS A 58 2.91 3.77 11.84
C LYS A 58 3.55 4.63 12.94
N LYS A 59 3.37 5.95 12.83
CA LYS A 59 3.84 6.88 13.86
C LYS A 59 3.12 6.66 15.19
N LEU A 60 1.80 6.50 15.15
CA LEU A 60 1.00 6.23 16.35
C LEU A 60 1.46 4.95 17.04
N LEU A 61 1.67 3.86 16.29
CA LEU A 61 2.17 2.60 16.82
C LEU A 61 3.54 2.78 17.50
N ALA A 62 4.48 3.47 16.85
CA ALA A 62 5.77 3.79 17.45
C ALA A 62 5.61 4.58 18.77
N ASP A 63 4.75 5.60 18.80
CA ASP A 63 4.49 6.40 20.00
C ASP A 63 3.87 5.57 21.14
N TYR A 64 3.08 4.52 20.84
CA TYR A 64 2.57 3.58 21.84
C TYR A 64 3.67 2.66 22.38
N LEU A 65 4.55 2.16 21.50
CA LEU A 65 5.65 1.26 21.88
C LEU A 65 6.74 1.97 22.70
N ASP A 66 6.85 3.29 22.59
CA ASP A 66 7.74 4.13 23.41
C ASP A 66 7.21 4.38 24.85
N LEU A 67 5.99 3.95 25.18
CA LEU A 67 5.44 4.08 26.53
C LEU A 67 6.12 3.12 27.52
N PRO A 68 6.16 3.43 28.82
CA PRO A 68 6.75 2.54 29.82
C PRO A 68 6.07 1.16 29.84
N GLU A 69 6.85 0.09 30.00
CA GLU A 69 6.37 -1.31 30.04
C GLU A 69 5.29 -1.57 31.10
N SER A 70 5.24 -0.76 32.15
CA SER A 70 4.17 -0.81 33.16
C SER A 70 2.78 -0.41 32.63
N THR A 71 2.69 0.07 31.40
CA THR A 71 1.44 0.51 30.76
C THR A 71 0.74 -0.68 30.13
N ASN A 72 -0.52 -0.92 30.48
CA ASN A 72 -1.31 -1.94 29.78
C ASN A 72 -1.67 -1.46 28.36
N LEU A 73 -1.12 -2.14 27.35
CA LEU A 73 -1.27 -1.82 25.94
C LEU A 73 -1.95 -2.94 25.12
N GLU A 74 -2.39 -4.02 25.75
CA GLU A 74 -2.96 -5.19 25.06
C GLU A 74 -4.14 -4.80 24.16
N GLU A 75 -5.20 -4.24 24.75
CA GLU A 75 -6.37 -3.76 24.00
C GLU A 75 -6.03 -2.61 23.03
N PRO A 76 -5.26 -1.56 23.42
CA PRO A 76 -4.89 -0.51 22.48
C PRO A 76 -4.15 -0.97 21.23
N LEU A 77 -3.24 -1.93 21.35
CA LEU A 77 -2.44 -2.45 20.24
C LEU A 77 -3.28 -3.34 19.32
N GLU A 78 -4.15 -4.20 19.88
CA GLU A 78 -5.10 -4.98 19.08
C GLU A 78 -5.95 -4.09 18.16
N VAL A 79 -6.49 -2.99 18.72
CA VAL A 79 -7.27 -2.02 17.93
C VAL A 79 -6.42 -1.36 16.84
N ILE A 80 -5.14 -1.05 17.12
CA ILE A 80 -4.23 -0.46 16.13
C ILE A 80 -3.96 -1.42 14.98
N TYR A 81 -3.68 -2.69 15.27
CA TYR A 81 -3.43 -3.69 14.23
C TYR A 81 -4.65 -3.92 13.33
N ASN A 82 -5.84 -4.02 13.93
CA ASN A 82 -7.09 -4.13 13.15
C ASN A 82 -7.28 -2.90 12.24
N MET A 83 -6.99 -1.70 12.73
CA MET A 83 -7.07 -0.49 11.91
C MET A 83 -5.99 -0.42 10.83
N GLU A 84 -4.79 -0.96 11.05
CA GLU A 84 -3.77 -1.08 10.00
C GLU A 84 -4.26 -1.96 8.85
N GLU A 85 -4.86 -3.11 9.16
CA GLU A 85 -5.49 -4.00 8.17
C GLU A 85 -6.60 -3.27 7.39
N GLU A 86 -7.51 -2.58 8.09
CA GLU A 86 -8.57 -1.79 7.43
C GLU A 86 -8.01 -0.71 6.48
N ILE A 87 -6.90 -0.07 6.84
CA ILE A 87 -6.23 0.93 5.99
C ILE A 87 -5.62 0.28 4.74
N GLU A 88 -5.05 -0.92 4.85
CA GLU A 88 -4.53 -1.67 3.72
C GLU A 88 -5.63 -2.12 2.76
N ASP A 89 -6.73 -2.62 3.31
CA ASP A 89 -7.94 -2.95 2.55
C ASP A 89 -8.49 -1.73 1.81
N LEU A 90 -8.56 -0.57 2.46
CA LEU A 90 -8.96 0.67 1.80
C LEU A 90 -8.03 1.06 0.66
N GLN A 91 -6.72 0.90 0.85
CA GLN A 91 -5.75 1.18 -0.19
C GLN A 91 -6.00 0.31 -1.43
N VAL A 92 -6.29 -0.98 -1.22
CA VAL A 92 -6.64 -1.91 -2.29
C VAL A 92 -7.98 -1.53 -2.94
N LYS A 93 -9.02 -1.24 -2.15
CA LYS A 93 -10.34 -0.80 -2.65
C LYS A 93 -10.22 0.40 -3.58
N PHE A 94 -9.50 1.46 -3.18
CA PHE A 94 -9.32 2.64 -4.02
C PHE A 94 -8.47 2.36 -5.28
N LYS A 95 -7.46 1.50 -5.20
CA LYS A 95 -6.72 1.05 -6.39
C LYS A 95 -7.61 0.31 -7.38
N ILE A 96 -8.49 -0.58 -6.88
CA ILE A 96 -9.46 -1.29 -7.72
C ILE A 96 -10.39 -0.29 -8.40
N LEU A 97 -10.95 0.67 -7.66
CA LEU A 97 -11.81 1.73 -8.21
C LEU A 97 -11.08 2.54 -9.29
N LEU A 98 -9.83 2.96 -9.05
CA LEU A 98 -9.01 3.65 -10.04
C LEU A 98 -8.84 2.82 -11.31
N THR A 99 -8.51 1.53 -11.17
CA THR A 99 -8.36 0.67 -12.34
C THR A 99 -9.67 0.40 -13.08
N LYS A 100 -10.81 0.43 -12.39
CA LYS A 100 -12.14 0.19 -12.99
C LYS A 100 -12.64 1.39 -13.78
N TYR A 101 -12.41 2.60 -13.28
CA TYR A 101 -13.01 3.83 -13.82
C TYR A 101 -12.04 4.73 -14.58
N CYS A 102 -10.73 4.59 -14.36
CA CYS A 102 -9.71 5.46 -14.98
C CYS A 102 -8.85 4.72 -16.01
N LYS A 103 -9.01 3.40 -16.19
CA LYS A 103 -8.43 2.71 -17.34
C LYS A 103 -9.27 3.01 -18.57
N ALA A 104 -8.66 3.71 -19.53
CA ALA A 104 -9.21 3.86 -20.87
C ALA A 104 -9.53 2.47 -21.47
N PRO A 105 -10.60 2.33 -22.29
CA PRO A 105 -10.90 1.10 -23.03
C PRO A 105 -9.85 0.69 -24.07
N ASN A 106 -8.68 1.35 -24.10
CA ASN A 106 -7.76 1.34 -25.23
C ASN A 106 -6.37 0.76 -24.88
N ALA A 107 -6.19 0.16 -23.70
CA ALA A 107 -4.90 -0.49 -23.37
C ALA A 107 -4.72 -1.87 -24.04
N ASP A 108 -5.76 -2.43 -24.66
CA ASP A 108 -5.71 -3.76 -25.29
C ASP A 108 -5.55 -3.76 -26.81
N ASN A 109 -5.58 -2.60 -27.49
CA ASN A 109 -5.59 -2.55 -28.97
C ASN A 109 -4.57 -1.60 -29.59
N VAL A 110 -3.44 -1.33 -28.94
CA VAL A 110 -2.25 -0.92 -29.71
C VAL A 110 -1.56 -2.22 -30.11
N PRO A 111 -1.54 -2.61 -31.40
CA PRO A 111 -0.65 -3.67 -31.81
C PRO A 111 0.74 -3.19 -31.42
N MET A 112 1.35 -3.89 -30.45
CA MET A 112 2.73 -3.69 -30.08
C MET A 112 3.54 -3.83 -31.36
N THR A 113 3.82 -2.73 -32.06
CA THR A 113 4.76 -2.76 -33.16
C THR A 113 6.08 -3.08 -32.49
N VAL A 114 6.45 -4.35 -32.58
CA VAL A 114 7.70 -4.91 -32.08
C VAL A 114 8.81 -4.16 -32.82
N HIS A 115 9.20 -3.00 -32.31
CA HIS A 115 10.53 -2.46 -32.55
C HIS A 115 11.48 -3.41 -31.83
N LYS A 116 11.80 -4.54 -32.50
CA LYS A 116 12.92 -5.42 -32.15
C LYS A 116 14.14 -4.51 -32.07
N PRO A 117 14.69 -4.18 -30.89
CA PRO A 117 16.03 -3.66 -30.86
C PRO A 117 16.89 -4.84 -31.34
N LYS A 118 17.59 -4.71 -32.47
CA LYS A 118 18.61 -5.69 -32.87
C LYS A 118 19.83 -5.54 -31.96
N LEU A 119 19.64 -5.79 -30.66
CA LEU A 119 20.72 -5.97 -29.71
C LEU A 119 21.24 -7.39 -29.93
N LYS A 120 22.23 -7.52 -30.82
CA LYS A 120 23.03 -8.73 -30.90
C LYS A 120 23.96 -8.74 -29.69
N ILE A 121 23.81 -9.74 -28.84
CA ILE A 121 24.78 -10.03 -27.79
C ILE A 121 26.09 -10.42 -28.50
N PRO A 122 27.25 -9.83 -28.16
CA PRO A 122 28.52 -10.32 -28.69
C PRO A 122 28.76 -11.75 -28.21
N ASP A 123 29.11 -12.66 -29.11
CA ASP A 123 29.42 -14.05 -28.76
C ASP A 123 30.64 -14.07 -27.82
N LEU A 124 30.40 -14.37 -26.56
CA LEU A 124 31.45 -14.61 -25.57
C LEU A 124 31.71 -16.13 -25.55
N PRO A 125 32.94 -16.59 -25.86
CA PRO A 125 33.23 -18.01 -25.87
C PRO A 125 33.11 -18.58 -24.45
N LEU A 126 32.40 -19.69 -24.31
CA LEU A 126 32.31 -20.40 -23.04
C LEU A 126 33.70 -20.92 -22.62
N PRO A 127 34.06 -20.86 -21.32
CA PRO A 127 35.30 -21.43 -20.83
C PRO A 127 35.36 -22.92 -21.18
N LYS A 128 36.47 -23.36 -21.79
CA LYS A 128 36.71 -24.78 -22.00
C LYS A 128 37.12 -25.40 -20.68
N PHE A 129 36.29 -26.29 -20.15
CA PHE A 129 36.65 -27.11 -19.00
C PHE A 129 37.77 -28.07 -19.40
N THR A 130 38.92 -27.98 -18.74
CA THR A 130 40.08 -28.86 -18.96
C THR A 130 40.31 -29.81 -17.78
N GLY A 131 39.35 -29.92 -16.85
CA GLY A 131 39.45 -30.83 -15.73
C GLY A 131 39.31 -32.28 -16.18
N LYS A 132 40.19 -33.16 -15.70
CA LYS A 132 39.96 -34.60 -15.76
C LYS A 132 39.08 -34.98 -14.57
N TYR A 133 38.08 -35.81 -14.82
CA TYR A 133 37.26 -36.37 -13.74
C TYR A 133 38.09 -37.45 -13.04
N GLU A 134 38.21 -37.34 -11.71
CA GLU A 134 38.65 -38.46 -10.88
C GLU A 134 37.44 -39.36 -10.65
N GLU A 135 37.52 -40.59 -11.14
CA GLU A 135 36.63 -41.66 -10.70
C GLU A 135 37.17 -42.16 -9.35
N TYR A 136 36.39 -41.98 -8.28
CA TYR A 136 36.71 -42.54 -6.97
C TYR A 136 36.19 -43.99 -6.93
N GLU A 137 37.05 -44.95 -6.52
CA GLU A 137 36.65 -46.33 -6.19
C GLU A 137 35.90 -46.43 -4.85
#